data_AF-A0A7X0MML4-F1
#
_entry.id   AF-A0A7X0MML4-F1
#
_cell.length_a   1.000
_cell.length_b   1.000
_cell.length_c   1.000
_cell.angle_alpha   90.00
_cell.angle_beta   90.00
_cell.angle_gamma   90.00
#
_symmetry.space_group_name_H-M   'P 1'
#
loop_
_entity.id
_entity.type
_entity.pdbx_description
1 polymer ?
#
loop_
_entity_poly.entity_id
_entity_poly.type
_entity_poly.pdbx_seq_one_letter_code
_entity_poly.pdbx_strand_id
1 'polypeptide(L)'
;MLNFGGNDVFAAVKGVDAGVTDPAAFLLSAAQNYAEAVEALNKLGARNILLTGFPVATEGTPLAYSIKAEIALGDELAKLKLAADTRLMRYSYLDFFGRVQANPAAFGLPAPLILPEDKKPLTTCQGAGALPACTGYFSFDGTHPTAAIHQALFNDINSKFGFGLSAVPEPATWAMLLLGFATVGAALRRDRRRLLAR
;
A
#
# COMPACT_ATOMS: atom_id res chain seq x y z
N MET A 1 0.82 1.60 12.77
CA MET A 1 0.59 2.17 11.42
C MET A 1 -0.90 2.35 11.24
N LEU A 2 -1.31 3.50 10.74
CA LEU A 2 -2.70 3.85 10.45
C LEU A 2 -2.86 3.96 8.93
N ASN A 3 -3.64 3.05 8.36
CA ASN A 3 -3.94 2.96 6.93
C ASN A 3 -5.40 2.57 6.74
N PHE A 4 -6.24 3.53 6.40
CA PHE A 4 -7.68 3.36 6.17
C PHE A 4 -8.15 4.42 5.15
N GLY A 5 -9.44 4.76 5.06
CA GLY A 5 -9.91 5.98 4.37
C GLY A 5 -10.37 5.79 2.94
N GLY A 6 -9.86 4.74 2.26
CA GLY A 6 -10.34 4.40 0.92
C GLY A 6 -11.85 4.16 0.89
N ASN A 7 -12.38 3.44 1.90
CA ASN A 7 -13.81 3.19 2.02
C ASN A 7 -14.62 4.47 2.25
N ASP A 8 -14.11 5.43 3.01
CA ASP A 8 -14.78 6.71 3.24
C ASP A 8 -14.87 7.51 1.94
N VAL A 9 -13.80 7.52 1.13
CA VAL A 9 -13.82 8.12 -0.21
C VAL A 9 -14.85 7.42 -1.11
N PHE A 10 -14.88 6.09 -1.14
CA PHE A 10 -15.86 5.37 -1.95
C PHE A 10 -17.30 5.56 -1.47
N ALA A 11 -17.54 5.67 -0.16
CA ALA A 11 -18.84 6.00 0.40
C ALA A 11 -19.27 7.42 -0.03
N ALA A 12 -18.36 8.40 0.07
CA ALA A 12 -18.61 9.75 -0.40
C ALA A 12 -18.93 9.81 -1.90
N VAL A 13 -18.22 9.03 -2.73
CA VAL A 13 -18.49 8.92 -4.18
C VAL A 13 -19.86 8.33 -4.46
N LYS A 14 -20.28 7.29 -3.70
CA LYS A 14 -21.62 6.69 -3.81
C LYS A 14 -22.72 7.63 -3.32
N GLY A 15 -22.40 8.59 -2.46
CA GLY A 15 -23.35 9.57 -1.95
C GLY A 15 -24.53 8.90 -1.24
N VAL A 16 -25.75 9.23 -1.67
CA VAL A 16 -26.99 8.76 -1.04
C VAL A 16 -27.14 7.24 -1.06
N ASP A 17 -26.57 6.57 -2.06
CA ASP A 17 -26.57 5.09 -2.15
C ASP A 17 -25.72 4.44 -1.05
N ALA A 18 -24.83 5.20 -0.43
CA ALA A 18 -24.05 4.82 0.75
C ALA A 18 -24.51 5.54 2.04
N GLY A 19 -25.67 6.20 2.01
CA GLY A 19 -26.19 6.97 3.15
C GLY A 19 -25.46 8.31 3.39
N VAL A 20 -24.67 8.79 2.43
CA VAL A 20 -23.93 10.06 2.52
C VAL A 20 -24.68 11.16 1.79
N THR A 21 -25.26 12.10 2.53
CA THR A 21 -26.01 13.24 1.98
C THR A 21 -25.14 14.46 1.69
N ASP A 22 -24.06 14.64 2.45
CA ASP A 22 -23.04 15.67 2.24
C ASP A 22 -21.65 15.03 2.21
N PRO A 23 -21.12 14.73 1.00
CA PRO A 23 -19.79 14.16 0.84
C PRO A 23 -18.66 15.01 1.44
N ALA A 24 -18.79 16.34 1.45
CA ALA A 24 -17.74 17.21 1.97
C ALA A 24 -17.69 17.14 3.50
N ALA A 25 -18.84 17.25 4.17
CA ALA A 25 -18.92 17.10 5.62
C ALA A 25 -18.53 15.68 6.06
N PHE A 26 -18.90 14.66 5.28
CA PHE A 26 -18.54 13.27 5.55
C PHE A 26 -17.01 13.05 5.50
N LEU A 27 -16.34 13.55 4.45
CA LEU A 27 -14.88 13.42 4.34
C LEU A 27 -14.13 14.25 5.39
N LEU A 28 -14.68 15.39 5.80
CA LEU A 28 -14.15 16.14 6.94
C LEU A 28 -14.25 15.33 8.24
N SER A 29 -15.39 14.68 8.49
CA SER A 29 -15.55 13.79 9.66
C SER A 29 -14.57 12.61 9.60
N ALA A 30 -14.35 12.02 8.42
CA ALA A 30 -13.32 10.99 8.26
C ALA A 30 -11.91 11.51 8.61
N ALA A 31 -11.54 12.71 8.15
CA ALA A 31 -10.27 13.35 8.50
C ALA A 31 -10.15 13.66 10.01
N GLN A 32 -11.23 14.06 10.67
CA GLN A 32 -11.27 14.28 12.12
C GLN A 32 -11.04 12.97 12.88
N ASN A 33 -11.72 11.88 12.50
CA ASN A 33 -11.55 10.56 13.10
C ASN A 33 -10.09 10.07 13.03
N TYR A 34 -9.36 10.41 11.96
CA TYR A 34 -7.94 10.11 11.84
C TYR A 34 -7.09 10.86 12.86
N ALA A 35 -7.30 12.17 12.96
CA ALA A 35 -6.56 13.01 13.89
C ALA A 35 -6.86 12.58 15.34
N GLU A 36 -8.12 12.29 15.67
CA GLU A 36 -8.53 11.74 16.96
C GLU A 36 -7.86 10.38 17.24
N ALA A 37 -7.76 9.48 16.26
CA ALA A 37 -7.07 8.21 16.43
C ALA A 37 -5.56 8.40 16.72
N VAL A 38 -4.90 9.34 16.04
CA VAL A 38 -3.50 9.70 16.34
C VAL A 38 -3.37 10.24 17.76
N GLU A 39 -4.27 11.14 18.17
CA GLU A 39 -4.26 11.73 19.51
C GLU A 39 -4.49 10.67 20.59
N ALA A 40 -5.45 9.75 20.37
CA ALA A 40 -5.76 8.64 21.26
C ALA A 40 -4.55 7.71 21.45
N LEU A 41 -3.89 7.32 20.35
CA LEU A 41 -2.66 6.51 20.43
C LEU A 41 -1.55 7.23 21.19
N ASN A 42 -1.37 8.53 20.95
CA ASN A 42 -0.40 9.35 21.67
C ASN A 42 -0.69 9.38 23.19
N LYS A 43 -1.96 9.56 23.59
CA LYS A 43 -2.43 9.51 24.99
C LYS A 43 -2.19 8.15 25.64
N LEU A 44 -2.32 7.07 24.87
CA LEU A 44 -2.04 5.70 25.31
C LEU A 44 -0.54 5.35 25.38
N GLY A 45 0.35 6.27 25.04
CA GLY A 45 1.80 6.06 25.15
C GLY A 45 2.50 5.68 23.84
N ALA A 46 1.79 5.65 22.70
CA ALA A 46 2.47 5.46 21.42
C ALA A 46 3.39 6.65 21.11
N ARG A 47 4.63 6.35 20.68
CA ARG A 47 5.65 7.36 20.33
C ARG A 47 6.08 7.34 18.88
N ASN A 48 5.74 6.29 18.14
CA ASN A 48 6.03 6.18 16.72
C ASN A 48 4.74 5.85 15.99
N ILE A 49 4.16 6.84 15.32
CA ILE A 49 2.88 6.71 14.64
C ILE A 49 3.09 7.00 13.16
N LEU A 50 3.01 5.97 12.32
CA LEU A 50 2.98 6.12 10.86
C LEU A 50 1.53 6.25 10.40
N LEU A 51 1.22 7.33 9.68
CA LEU A 51 -0.07 7.62 9.08
C LEU A 51 0.06 7.80 7.57
N THR A 52 -0.75 7.10 6.77
CA THR A 52 -0.60 7.03 5.31
C THR A 52 -1.60 7.86 4.48
N GLY A 53 -2.59 8.50 5.12
CA GLY A 53 -3.57 9.36 4.44
C GLY A 53 -4.64 8.60 3.65
N PHE A 54 -5.25 9.26 2.66
CA PHE A 54 -6.34 8.72 1.83
C PHE A 54 -5.80 8.15 0.49
N PRO A 55 -5.97 6.84 0.19
CA PRO A 55 -5.24 6.14 -0.87
C PRO A 55 -5.91 6.11 -2.26
N VAL A 56 -6.98 6.83 -2.53
CA VAL A 56 -7.72 6.59 -3.78
C VAL A 56 -7.07 7.34 -4.95
N ALA A 57 -6.48 6.59 -5.87
CA ALA A 57 -5.74 7.10 -7.03
C ALA A 57 -6.51 7.07 -8.36
N THR A 58 -7.69 6.44 -8.40
CA THR A 58 -8.50 6.31 -9.62
C THR A 58 -8.98 7.68 -10.07
N GLU A 59 -8.66 8.06 -11.30
CA GLU A 59 -8.96 9.37 -11.86
C GLU A 59 -10.47 9.71 -11.81
N GLY A 60 -10.77 11.01 -11.84
CA GLY A 60 -12.13 11.54 -11.76
C GLY A 60 -12.56 11.85 -10.32
N THR A 61 -13.86 11.64 -10.04
CA THR A 61 -14.46 11.95 -8.73
C THR A 61 -13.76 11.27 -7.55
N PRO A 62 -13.37 9.97 -7.62
CA PRO A 62 -12.72 9.30 -6.50
C PRO A 62 -11.40 9.97 -6.09
N LEU A 63 -10.50 10.24 -7.04
CA LEU A 63 -9.26 10.97 -6.78
C LEU A 63 -9.52 12.39 -6.25
N ALA A 64 -10.48 13.12 -6.83
CA ALA A 64 -10.82 14.47 -6.36
C ALA A 64 -11.28 14.47 -4.89
N TYR A 65 -12.05 13.46 -4.48
CA TYR A 65 -12.49 13.29 -3.10
C TYR A 65 -11.35 12.86 -2.17
N SER A 66 -10.46 11.98 -2.64
CA SER A 66 -9.24 11.62 -1.90
C SER A 66 -8.36 12.84 -1.63
N ILE A 67 -8.18 13.72 -2.62
CA ILE A 67 -7.42 14.98 -2.46
C ILE A 67 -8.08 15.90 -1.43
N LYS A 68 -9.40 16.09 -1.50
CA LYS A 68 -10.13 16.92 -0.52
C LYS A 68 -9.97 16.37 0.91
N ALA A 69 -10.10 15.06 1.08
CA ALA A 69 -9.92 14.40 2.37
C ALA A 69 -8.47 14.53 2.89
N GLU A 70 -7.47 14.44 2.01
CA GLU A 70 -6.06 14.62 2.39
C GLU A 70 -5.74 16.05 2.83
N ILE A 71 -6.36 17.05 2.20
CA ILE A 71 -6.26 18.46 2.62
C ILE A 71 -6.87 18.63 4.01
N ALA A 72 -8.12 18.18 4.20
CA ALA A 72 -8.80 18.24 5.49
C ALA A 72 -8.01 17.51 6.59
N LEU A 73 -7.43 16.35 6.28
CA LEU A 73 -6.55 15.63 7.19
C LEU A 73 -5.31 16.45 7.57
N GLY A 74 -4.71 17.16 6.62
CA GLY A 74 -3.63 18.09 6.90
C GLY A 74 -4.01 19.15 7.94
N ASP A 75 -5.18 19.75 7.77
CA ASP A 75 -5.71 20.78 8.67
C ASP A 75 -6.03 20.22 10.06
N GLU A 76 -6.63 19.03 10.16
CA GLU A 76 -6.93 18.40 11.45
C GLU A 76 -5.67 17.95 12.19
N LEU A 77 -4.68 17.38 11.48
CA LEU A 77 -3.41 16.99 12.09
C LEU A 77 -2.61 18.18 12.62
N ALA A 78 -2.74 19.36 11.99
CA ALA A 78 -2.08 20.59 12.46
C ALA A 78 -2.61 21.08 13.82
N LYS A 79 -3.81 20.62 14.25
CA LYS A 79 -4.42 20.97 15.54
C LYS A 79 -3.94 20.08 16.68
N LEU A 80 -3.25 18.97 16.40
CA LEU A 80 -2.89 17.97 17.40
C LEU A 80 -1.86 18.51 18.40
N LYS A 81 -2.04 18.12 19.66
CA LYS A 81 -1.08 18.34 20.75
C LYS A 81 -0.48 17.00 21.15
N LEU A 82 0.64 16.66 20.52
CA LEU A 82 1.35 15.41 20.79
C LEU A 82 2.35 15.59 21.94
N ALA A 83 2.70 14.49 22.60
CA ALA A 83 3.79 14.51 23.56
C ALA A 83 5.10 14.88 22.86
N ALA A 84 6.02 15.53 23.56
CA ALA A 84 7.26 16.04 22.97
C ALA A 84 8.15 14.95 22.36
N ASP A 85 8.03 13.72 22.85
CA ASP A 85 8.74 12.52 22.39
C ASP A 85 7.96 11.70 21.35
N THR A 86 6.77 12.16 20.94
CA THR A 86 5.98 11.48 19.89
C THR A 86 6.43 11.92 18.50
N ARG A 87 6.89 10.94 17.72
CA ARG A 87 7.21 11.05 16.31
C ARG A 87 6.00 10.63 15.47
N LEU A 88 5.29 11.62 14.93
CA LEU A 88 4.28 11.43 13.89
C LEU A 88 4.96 11.39 12.51
N MET A 89 4.92 10.23 11.86
CA MET A 89 5.44 10.00 10.52
C MET A 89 4.27 10.07 9.53
N ARG A 90 4.29 11.10 8.67
CA ARG A 90 3.29 11.23 7.59
C ARG A 90 3.83 10.70 6.29
N TYR A 91 3.09 9.78 5.70
CA TYR A 91 3.29 9.28 4.36
C TYR A 91 2.04 9.59 3.55
N SER A 92 2.17 10.17 2.36
CA SER A 92 1.00 10.44 1.51
C SER A 92 0.99 9.42 0.39
N TYR A 93 -0.06 8.59 0.36
CA TYR A 93 -0.26 7.69 -0.76
C TYR A 93 -0.45 8.44 -2.08
N LEU A 94 -1.17 9.57 -2.08
CA LEU A 94 -1.39 10.35 -3.29
C LEU A 94 -0.09 10.91 -3.87
N ASP A 95 0.82 11.41 -3.03
CA ASP A 95 2.17 11.80 -3.45
C ASP A 95 2.94 10.61 -4.06
N PHE A 96 2.94 9.48 -3.37
CA PHE A 96 3.62 8.27 -3.85
C PHE A 96 3.06 7.80 -5.20
N PHE A 97 1.73 7.73 -5.33
CA PHE A 97 1.09 7.33 -6.57
C PHE A 97 1.39 8.30 -7.71
N GLY A 98 1.38 9.62 -7.45
CA GLY A 98 1.78 10.62 -8.43
C GLY A 98 3.23 10.41 -8.91
N ARG A 99 4.17 10.16 -7.98
CA ARG A 99 5.57 9.88 -8.33
C ARG A 99 5.74 8.59 -9.12
N VAL A 100 5.06 7.52 -8.71
CA VAL A 100 5.10 6.22 -9.40
C VAL A 100 4.51 6.32 -10.80
N GLN A 101 3.41 7.02 -10.98
CA GLN A 101 2.80 7.22 -12.29
C GLN A 101 3.69 8.07 -13.20
N ALA A 102 4.35 9.11 -12.65
CA ALA A 102 5.24 9.98 -13.41
C ALA A 102 6.57 9.31 -13.81
N ASN A 103 7.13 8.45 -12.97
CA ASN A 103 8.38 7.75 -13.25
C ASN A 103 8.42 6.34 -12.62
N PRO A 104 7.73 5.35 -13.20
CA PRO A 104 7.68 3.99 -12.65
C PRO A 104 9.06 3.33 -12.55
N ALA A 105 9.96 3.64 -13.49
CA ALA A 105 11.30 3.06 -13.55
C ALA A 105 12.15 3.41 -12.32
N ALA A 106 11.94 4.60 -11.72
CA ALA A 106 12.61 4.97 -10.45
C ALA A 106 12.24 4.06 -9.28
N PHE A 107 11.14 3.32 -9.40
CA PHE A 107 10.65 2.37 -8.40
C PHE A 107 10.82 0.91 -8.83
N GLY A 108 11.57 0.66 -9.91
CA GLY A 108 11.80 -0.69 -10.43
C GLY A 108 10.57 -1.30 -11.10
N LEU A 109 9.65 -0.48 -11.60
CA LEU A 109 8.41 -0.90 -12.25
C LEU A 109 8.49 -0.70 -13.78
N PRO A 110 7.70 -1.47 -14.57
CA PRO A 110 7.59 -1.24 -16.00
C PRO A 110 7.10 0.19 -16.32
N ALA A 111 7.62 0.77 -17.41
CA ALA A 111 7.23 2.09 -17.89
C ALA A 111 6.80 2.02 -19.37
N PRO A 112 5.61 2.52 -19.73
CA PRO A 112 4.59 3.11 -18.86
C PRO A 112 3.84 2.04 -18.01
N LEU A 113 3.16 2.50 -16.96
CA LEU A 113 2.19 1.68 -16.23
C LEU A 113 0.81 1.74 -16.90
N ILE A 114 0.07 0.64 -16.84
CA ILE A 114 -1.35 0.58 -17.16
C ILE A 114 -2.12 1.05 -15.93
N LEU A 115 -2.75 2.22 -16.03
CA LEU A 115 -3.48 2.86 -14.94
C LEU A 115 -4.95 2.44 -14.93
N PRO A 116 -5.58 2.26 -13.76
CA PRO A 116 -6.99 1.95 -13.68
C PRO A 116 -7.83 3.13 -14.17
N GLU A 117 -8.73 2.85 -15.09
CA GLU A 117 -9.76 3.79 -15.53
C GLU A 117 -11.13 3.32 -15.01
N ASP A 118 -11.94 4.28 -14.51
CA ASP A 118 -13.28 3.97 -14.01
C ASP A 118 -14.12 3.29 -15.10
N LYS A 119 -14.84 2.23 -14.71
CA LYS A 119 -15.70 1.41 -15.59
C LYS A 119 -14.99 0.76 -16.79
N LYS A 120 -13.66 0.71 -16.82
CA LYS A 120 -12.89 0.02 -17.87
C LYS A 120 -12.13 -1.18 -17.29
N PRO A 121 -12.76 -2.36 -17.21
CA PRO A 121 -12.16 -3.52 -16.54
C PRO A 121 -10.84 -3.98 -17.17
N LEU A 122 -10.64 -3.78 -18.48
CA LEU A 122 -9.39 -4.16 -19.17
C LEU A 122 -8.16 -3.34 -18.73
N THR A 123 -8.34 -2.28 -17.94
CA THR A 123 -7.24 -1.47 -17.40
C THR A 123 -6.73 -1.96 -16.04
N THR A 124 -7.30 -3.05 -15.52
CA THR A 124 -6.90 -3.69 -14.26
C THR A 124 -6.34 -5.08 -14.53
N CYS A 125 -5.44 -5.58 -13.67
CA CYS A 125 -4.85 -6.90 -13.87
C CYS A 125 -5.92 -8.00 -13.95
N GLN A 126 -6.89 -7.97 -13.04
CA GLN A 126 -7.96 -8.96 -12.96
C GLN A 126 -8.89 -8.85 -14.16
N GLY A 127 -9.33 -7.65 -14.53
CA GLY A 127 -10.26 -7.48 -15.64
C GLY A 127 -9.64 -7.76 -17.01
N ALA A 128 -8.32 -7.60 -17.16
CA ALA A 128 -7.58 -8.01 -18.34
C ALA A 128 -7.21 -9.52 -18.37
N GLY A 129 -7.46 -10.27 -17.30
CA GLY A 129 -7.04 -11.67 -17.20
C GLY A 129 -5.51 -11.86 -17.15
N ALA A 130 -4.76 -10.87 -16.68
CA ALA A 130 -3.29 -10.86 -16.67
C ALA A 130 -2.65 -11.62 -15.49
N LEU A 131 -3.43 -12.45 -14.79
CA LEU A 131 -2.98 -13.27 -13.67
C LEU A 131 -2.05 -14.41 -14.14
N PRO A 132 -1.07 -14.84 -13.31
CA PRO A 132 -0.73 -14.29 -12.00
C PRO A 132 0.27 -13.13 -12.06
N ALA A 133 0.80 -12.80 -13.24
CA ALA A 133 1.95 -11.92 -13.38
C ALA A 133 1.64 -10.43 -13.14
N CYS A 134 0.46 -9.95 -13.54
CA CYS A 134 0.03 -8.55 -13.41
C CYS A 134 1.07 -7.50 -13.87
N THR A 135 2.00 -7.87 -14.75
CA THR A 135 3.16 -7.04 -15.09
C THR A 135 2.71 -5.76 -15.78
N GLY A 136 3.17 -4.61 -15.27
CA GLY A 136 2.84 -3.29 -15.81
C GLY A 136 1.51 -2.72 -15.35
N TYR A 137 0.68 -3.47 -14.61
CA TYR A 137 -0.58 -2.93 -14.07
C TYR A 137 -0.35 -2.22 -12.74
N PHE A 138 -0.87 -0.99 -12.64
CA PHE A 138 -0.91 -0.26 -11.37
C PHE A 138 -1.94 -0.90 -10.41
N SER A 139 -3.12 -1.25 -10.91
CA SER A 139 -4.22 -1.79 -10.11
C SER A 139 -4.53 -3.26 -10.40
N PHE A 140 -4.84 -3.99 -9.33
CA PHE A 140 -5.31 -5.36 -9.38
C PHE A 140 -6.76 -5.43 -9.91
N ASP A 141 -7.69 -4.69 -9.31
CA ASP A 141 -9.14 -4.79 -9.55
C ASP A 141 -9.87 -3.45 -9.77
N GLY A 142 -9.12 -2.34 -9.84
CA GLY A 142 -9.64 -0.97 -9.96
C GLY A 142 -9.71 -0.23 -8.62
N THR A 143 -9.52 -0.93 -7.51
CA THR A 143 -9.47 -0.36 -6.16
C THR A 143 -8.10 -0.60 -5.51
N HIS A 144 -7.62 -1.85 -5.58
CA HIS A 144 -6.40 -2.27 -4.90
C HIS A 144 -5.20 -2.14 -5.85
N PRO A 145 -4.04 -1.63 -5.40
CA PRO A 145 -2.81 -1.70 -6.18
C PRO A 145 -2.34 -3.15 -6.39
N THR A 146 -1.53 -3.40 -7.42
CA THR A 146 -0.91 -4.72 -7.61
C THR A 146 0.18 -4.97 -6.56
N ALA A 147 0.59 -6.24 -6.40
CA ALA A 147 1.69 -6.61 -5.51
C ALA A 147 2.99 -5.85 -5.81
N ALA A 148 3.29 -5.59 -7.09
CA ALA A 148 4.46 -4.81 -7.49
C ALA A 148 4.39 -3.36 -6.99
N ILE A 149 3.21 -2.71 -7.06
CA ILE A 149 3.02 -1.37 -6.49
C ILE A 149 3.13 -1.40 -4.96
N HIS A 150 2.59 -2.43 -4.29
CA HIS A 150 2.76 -2.60 -2.85
C HIS A 150 4.22 -2.78 -2.44
N GLN A 151 5.01 -3.50 -3.23
CA GLN A 151 6.45 -3.68 -2.98
C GLN A 151 7.21 -2.35 -3.15
N ALA A 152 6.93 -1.60 -4.22
CA ALA A 152 7.49 -0.28 -4.45
C ALA A 152 7.14 0.69 -3.30
N LEU A 153 5.88 0.66 -2.85
CA LEU A 153 5.39 1.44 -1.73
C LEU A 153 6.13 1.12 -0.43
N PHE A 154 6.27 -0.17 -0.11
CA PHE A 154 7.01 -0.62 1.07
C PHE A 154 8.46 -0.12 1.05
N ASN A 155 9.13 -0.24 -0.10
CA ASN A 155 10.51 0.21 -0.28
C ASN A 155 10.63 1.72 -0.07
N ASP A 156 9.69 2.51 -0.61
CA ASP A 156 9.67 3.97 -0.47
C ASP A 156 9.43 4.41 0.99
N ILE A 157 8.47 3.78 1.69
CA ILE A 157 8.22 4.01 3.13
C ILE A 157 9.48 3.69 3.95
N ASN A 158 10.09 2.53 3.71
CA ASN A 158 11.27 2.07 4.44
C ASN A 158 12.46 3.02 4.23
N SER A 159 12.67 3.47 2.99
CA SER A 159 13.68 4.47 2.63
C SER A 159 13.43 5.81 3.32
N LYS A 160 12.19 6.32 3.27
CA LYS A 160 11.81 7.64 3.79
C LYS A 160 11.95 7.76 5.31
N PHE A 161 11.61 6.71 6.06
CA PHE A 161 11.64 6.77 7.53
C PHE A 161 12.83 6.06 8.17
N GLY A 162 13.64 5.36 7.36
CA GLY A 162 14.82 4.66 7.82
C GLY A 162 14.50 3.50 8.76
N PHE A 163 13.43 2.74 8.50
CA PHE A 163 13.06 1.62 9.38
C PHE A 163 14.11 0.48 9.35
N GLY A 164 14.97 0.44 8.33
CA GLY A 164 16.00 -0.59 8.19
C GLY A 164 15.39 -1.99 8.01
N LEU A 165 14.13 -2.08 7.58
CA LEU A 165 13.47 -3.35 7.37
C LEU A 165 14.06 -3.99 6.11
N SER A 166 14.71 -5.15 6.27
CA SER A 166 15.04 -5.98 5.13
C SER A 166 13.76 -6.57 4.55
N ALA A 167 13.60 -6.55 3.23
CA ALA A 167 12.52 -7.26 2.57
C ALA A 167 12.55 -8.74 3.04
N VAL A 168 11.45 -9.22 3.63
CA VAL A 168 11.33 -10.63 4.00
C VAL A 168 11.20 -11.42 2.71
N PRO A 169 12.05 -12.44 2.45
CA PRO A 169 11.97 -13.21 1.21
C PRO A 169 10.58 -13.82 1.05
N GLU A 170 10.02 -13.76 -0.16
CA GLU A 170 8.71 -14.34 -0.45
C GLU A 170 8.65 -15.82 -0.05
N PRO A 171 7.51 -16.37 0.40
CA PRO A 171 7.39 -17.78 0.78
C PRO A 171 7.86 -18.75 -0.32
N ALA A 172 7.66 -18.40 -1.60
CA ALA A 172 8.18 -19.16 -2.73
C ALA A 172 9.72 -19.22 -2.76
N THR A 173 10.39 -18.14 -2.34
CA THR A 173 11.86 -18.11 -2.20
C THR A 173 12.32 -19.07 -1.11
N TRP A 174 11.61 -19.10 0.03
CA TRP A 174 11.88 -20.08 1.09
C TRP A 174 11.64 -21.52 0.63
N ALA A 175 10.55 -21.76 -0.09
CA ALA A 175 10.23 -23.08 -0.63
C ALA A 175 11.31 -23.54 -1.62
N MET A 176 11.76 -22.68 -2.52
CA MET A 176 12.83 -22.97 -3.48
C MET A 176 14.17 -23.22 -2.78
N LEU A 177 14.50 -22.43 -1.74
CA LEU A 177 15.70 -22.62 -0.93
C LEU A 177 15.67 -23.99 -0.22
N LEU A 178 14.56 -24.31 0.45
CA LEU A 178 14.37 -25.59 1.14
C LEU A 178 14.42 -26.78 0.17
N LEU A 179 13.80 -26.65 -1.01
CA LEU A 179 13.86 -27.65 -2.07
C LEU A 179 15.30 -27.83 -2.59
N GLY A 180 16.03 -26.73 -2.77
CA GLY A 180 17.46 -26.75 -3.12
C GLY A 180 18.30 -27.52 -2.10
N PHE A 181 18.10 -27.25 -0.80
CA PHE A 181 18.81 -28.00 0.24
C PHE A 181 18.41 -29.48 0.31
N ALA A 182 17.12 -29.78 0.13
CA ALA A 182 16.63 -31.16 0.11
C ALA A 182 17.23 -31.98 -1.04
N THR A 183 17.32 -31.39 -2.24
CA THR A 183 17.89 -32.04 -3.43
C THR A 183 19.40 -32.28 -3.29
N VAL A 184 20.17 -31.29 -2.81
CA VAL A 184 21.61 -31.45 -2.53
C VAL A 184 21.84 -32.52 -1.45
N GLY A 185 21.07 -32.50 -0.36
CA GLY A 185 21.16 -33.49 0.71
C GLY A 185 20.86 -34.92 0.23
N ALA A 186 19.85 -35.08 -0.64
CA ALA A 186 19.51 -36.37 -1.24
C ALA A 186 20.62 -36.90 -2.16
N ALA A 187 21.23 -36.03 -2.98
CA ALA A 187 22.34 -36.38 -3.85
C ALA A 187 23.56 -36.87 -3.06
N LEU A 188 23.96 -36.13 -2.03
CA LEU A 188 25.08 -36.52 -1.14
C LEU A 188 24.81 -37.85 -0.41
N ARG A 189 23.57 -38.08 0.03
CA ARG A 189 23.18 -39.34 0.68
C ARG A 189 23.24 -40.53 -0.29
N ARG A 190 22.87 -40.33 -1.56
CA ARG A 190 22.95 -41.37 -2.59
C ARG A 190 24.41 -41.75 -2.91
N ASP A 191 25.30 -40.77 -2.97
CA ASP A 191 26.71 -41.01 -3.29
C ASP A 191 27.43 -41.77 -2.16
N ARG A 192 27.21 -41.38 -0.90
CA ARG A 192 27.73 -42.13 0.26
C ARG A 192 27.30 -43.60 0.29
N ARG A 193 26.04 -43.89 -0.08
CA ARG A 193 25.56 -45.28 -0.18
C ARG A 193 26.26 -46.08 -1.27
N ARG A 194 26.68 -45.45 -2.36
CA ARG A 194 27.47 -46.10 -3.43
C ARG A 194 28.90 -46.37 -3.00
N LEU A 195 29.51 -45.46 -2.25
CA LEU A 195 30.85 -45.63 -1.71
C LEU A 195 30.93 -46.73 -0.66
N LEU A 196 29.91 -46.87 0.20
CA LEU A 196 29.86 -47.94 1.21
C LEU A 196 29.49 -49.33 0.66
N ALA A 197 28.98 -49.39 -0.57
CA ALA A 197 28.63 -50.65 -1.25
C ALA A 197 29.75 -51.16 -2.17
N ARG A 198 30.89 -50.48 -2.19
CA ARG A 198 32.15 -50.90 -2.84
C ARG A 198 33.13 -51.37 -1.78
#